data_AF-A0A1J8PRF8-F1
#
_entry.id   AF-A0A1J8PRF8-F1
#
_cell.length_a   1.000
_cell.length_b   1.000
_cell.length_c   1.000
_cell.angle_alpha   90.00
_cell.angle_beta   90.00
_cell.angle_gamma   90.00
#
_symmetry.space_group_name_H-M   'P 1'
#
loop_
_entity.id
_entity.type
_entity.pdbx_description
1 polymer ?
#
loop_
_entity_poly.entity_id
_entity_poly.type
_entity_poly.pdbx_seq_one_letter_code
_entity_poly.pdbx_strand_id
1 'polypeptide(L)'
;VDDIVLVGGSTRIPKIQSLVSEYFGGRQLNKSINPDEAVAYGAAVQAAVLTGQTSEKTQDLLLLDVAPLSLGVAMQGDVFGVVVPRNTPIPTNKSRTFTTVEDNQ
;
A
#
# COMPACT_ATOMS: atom_id res chain seq x y z
N VAL A 1 9.84 -2.68 12.29
CA VAL A 1 8.41 -2.81 12.65
C VAL A 1 8.33 -2.31 14.06
N ASP A 2 7.70 -1.18 14.31
CA ASP A 2 7.71 -0.55 15.63
C ASP A 2 6.34 -0.69 16.30
N ASP A 3 5.29 -0.76 15.49
CA ASP A 3 3.91 -0.96 15.93
C ASP A 3 3.18 -1.93 14.98
N ILE A 4 2.14 -2.60 15.49
CA ILE A 4 1.31 -3.57 14.75
C ILE A 4 -0.16 -3.21 14.97
N VAL A 5 -0.74 -2.49 14.02
CA VAL A 5 -2.15 -2.07 14.07
C VAL A 5 -3.04 -3.09 13.37
N LEU A 6 -4.12 -3.51 14.02
CA LEU A 6 -5.10 -4.45 13.47
C LEU A 6 -6.24 -3.71 12.77
N VAL A 7 -6.55 -4.10 11.54
CA VAL A 7 -7.61 -3.50 10.72
C VAL A 7 -8.50 -4.58 10.11
N GLY A 8 -9.82 -4.37 10.17
CA GLY A 8 -10.87 -5.28 9.70
C GLY A 8 -11.35 -6.27 10.76
N GLY A 9 -12.66 -6.53 10.79
CA GLY A 9 -13.31 -7.32 11.86
C GLY A 9 -12.79 -8.75 12.05
N SER A 10 -12.25 -9.38 11.00
CA SER A 10 -11.62 -10.71 11.10
C SER A 10 -10.39 -10.72 12.02
N THR A 11 -9.76 -9.57 12.26
CA THR A 11 -8.64 -9.45 13.21
C THR A 11 -9.07 -9.63 14.68
N ARG A 12 -10.37 -9.64 14.97
CA ARG A 12 -10.91 -9.97 16.30
C ARG A 12 -10.76 -11.45 16.65
N ILE A 13 -10.54 -12.32 15.66
CA ILE A 13 -10.36 -13.76 15.86
C ILE A 13 -9.09 -14.00 16.71
N PRO A 14 -9.19 -14.64 17.89
CA PRO A 14 -8.04 -14.83 18.78
C PRO A 14 -6.87 -15.57 18.12
N LYS A 15 -7.16 -16.54 17.24
CA LYS A 15 -6.11 -17.28 16.53
C LYS A 15 -5.32 -16.40 15.56
N ILE A 16 -5.97 -15.45 14.88
CA ILE A 16 -5.29 -14.49 13.99
C ILE A 16 -4.33 -13.61 14.82
N GLN A 17 -4.79 -13.10 15.96
CA GLN A 17 -3.95 -12.30 16.85
C GLN A 17 -2.75 -13.08 17.38
N SER A 18 -2.97 -14.33 17.79
CA SER A 18 -1.89 -15.21 18.24
C SER A 18 -0.86 -15.45 17.14
N LEU A 19 -1.29 -15.76 15.92
CA LEU A 19 -0.40 -15.99 14.77
C LEU A 19 0.41 -14.74 14.42
N VAL A 20 -0.21 -13.56 14.42
CA VAL A 20 0.48 -12.29 14.13
C VAL A 20 1.48 -11.95 15.22
N SER A 21 1.10 -12.09 16.50
CA SER A 21 2.02 -11.83 17.61
C SER A 21 3.21 -12.79 17.58
N GLU A 22 2.99 -14.09 17.36
CA GLU A 22 4.04 -15.11 17.22
C GLU A 22 4.98 -14.80 16.06
N TYR A 23 4.44 -14.44 14.89
CA TYR A 23 5.22 -14.06 13.71
C TYR A 23 6.17 -12.88 13.99
N PHE A 24 5.74 -11.93 14.83
CA PHE A 24 6.55 -10.79 15.26
C PHE A 24 7.27 -11.01 16.60
N GLY A 25 7.51 -12.25 17.01
CA GLY A 25 8.32 -12.58 18.19
C GLY A 25 7.63 -12.28 19.53
N GLY A 26 6.31 -12.46 19.60
CA GLY A 26 5.51 -12.21 20.81
C GLY A 26 5.21 -10.73 21.07
N ARG A 27 5.41 -9.86 20.07
CA ARG A 27 5.12 -8.42 20.22
C ARG A 27 3.65 -8.15 20.47
N GLN A 28 3.40 -7.11 21.28
CA GLN A 28 2.05 -6.67 21.61
C GLN A 28 1.39 -6.02 20.39
N LEU A 29 0.15 -6.44 20.11
CA LEU A 29 -0.65 -5.87 19.02
C LEU A 29 -1.35 -4.61 19.52
N ASN A 30 -1.36 -3.56 18.70
CA ASN A 30 -2.06 -2.33 19.00
C ASN A 30 -3.56 -2.50 18.76
N LYS A 31 -4.32 -2.27 19.83
CA LYS A 31 -5.78 -2.37 19.90
C LYS A 31 -6.43 -1.04 20.35
N SER A 32 -5.69 0.06 20.26
CA SER A 32 -6.18 1.39 20.67
C SER A 32 -7.26 1.96 19.74
N ILE A 33 -7.33 1.46 18.50
CA ILE A 33 -8.30 1.88 17.48
C ILE A 33 -9.24 0.71 17.19
N ASN A 34 -10.52 1.01 16.99
CA ASN A 34 -11.50 0.01 16.56
C ASN A 34 -11.13 -0.52 15.15
N PRO A 35 -10.88 -1.83 14.98
CA PRO A 35 -10.42 -2.38 13.71
C PRO A 35 -11.43 -2.20 12.57
N ASP A 36 -12.72 -2.07 12.90
CA ASP A 36 -13.80 -1.92 11.91
C ASP A 36 -13.88 -0.49 11.34
N GLU A 37 -13.33 0.49 12.07
CA GLU A 37 -13.44 1.93 11.76
C GLU A 37 -12.09 2.57 11.39
N ALA A 38 -10.97 1.89 11.66
CA ALA A 38 -9.62 2.42 11.48
C ALA A 38 -9.38 3.03 10.09
N VAL A 39 -9.84 2.36 9.03
CA VAL A 39 -9.68 2.85 7.64
C VAL A 39 -10.51 4.11 7.41
N ALA A 40 -11.77 4.12 7.84
CA ALA A 40 -12.65 5.26 7.68
C ALA A 40 -12.13 6.48 8.45
N TYR A 41 -11.58 6.25 9.65
CA TYR A 41 -10.96 7.30 10.45
C TYR A 41 -9.75 7.92 9.73
N GLY A 42 -8.83 7.10 9.24
CA GLY A 42 -7.66 7.59 8.48
C GLY A 42 -8.05 8.35 7.21
N ALA A 43 -9.06 7.86 6.48
CA ALA A 43 -9.58 8.54 5.30
C ALA A 43 -10.23 9.89 5.63
N ALA A 44 -10.98 9.98 6.75
CA ALA A 44 -11.58 11.23 7.20
C ALA A 44 -10.51 12.29 7.58
N VAL A 45 -9.44 11.86 8.26
CA VAL A 45 -8.29 12.74 8.54
C VAL A 45 -7.65 13.23 7.24
N GLN A 46 -7.44 12.34 6.27
CA GLN A 46 -6.89 12.73 4.97
C GLN A 46 -7.80 13.70 4.21
N ALA A 47 -9.12 13.50 4.26
CA ALA A 47 -10.09 14.42 3.66
C ALA A 47 -10.06 15.81 4.31
N ALA A 48 -9.93 15.89 5.64
CA ALA A 48 -9.78 17.15 6.36
C ALA A 48 -8.50 17.91 5.94
N VAL A 49 -7.38 17.19 5.79
CA VAL A 49 -6.11 17.77 5.32
C VAL A 49 -6.26 18.32 3.89
N LEU A 50 -6.87 17.57 2.97
CA LEU A 50 -7.07 17.99 1.58
C LEU A 50 -8.04 19.18 1.43
N THR A 51 -8.97 19.36 2.37
CA THR A 51 -9.94 20.48 2.38
C THR A 51 -9.45 21.69 3.16
N GLY A 52 -8.19 21.67 3.66
CA GLY A 52 -7.58 22.78 4.39
C GLY A 52 -8.03 22.91 5.84
N GLN A 53 -8.84 21.98 6.35
CA GLN A 53 -9.26 21.91 7.76
C GLN A 53 -8.16 21.21 8.59
N THR A 54 -6.99 21.85 8.67
CA THR A 54 -5.82 21.30 9.36
C THR A 54 -5.75 21.75 10.82
N SER A 55 -5.10 20.93 11.65
CA SER A 55 -4.71 21.27 13.02
C SER A 55 -3.19 21.25 13.11
N GLU A 56 -2.60 21.77 14.18
CA GLU A 56 -1.15 21.65 14.44
C GLU A 56 -0.63 20.20 14.29
N LYS A 57 -1.49 19.20 14.60
CA LYS A 57 -1.14 17.77 14.52
C LYS A 57 -1.15 17.19 13.10
N THR A 58 -1.72 17.89 12.13
CA THR A 58 -1.89 17.40 10.75
C THR A 58 -1.17 18.25 9.71
N GLN A 59 -0.45 19.30 10.12
CA GLN A 59 0.28 20.20 9.21
C GLN A 59 1.38 19.49 8.42
N ASP A 60 2.11 18.57 9.06
CA ASP A 60 3.25 17.87 8.43
C ASP A 60 2.88 16.50 7.85
N LEU A 61 1.58 16.23 7.66
CA LEU A 61 1.14 14.93 7.19
C LEU A 61 1.38 14.79 5.67
N LEU A 62 2.43 14.04 5.31
CA LEU A 62 2.74 13.67 3.93
C LEU A 62 2.37 12.19 3.69
N LEU A 63 1.54 11.93 2.67
CA LEU A 63 1.28 10.58 2.19
C LEU A 63 2.13 10.29 0.94
N LEU A 64 2.98 9.28 1.04
CA LEU A 64 3.73 8.72 -0.08
C LEU A 64 3.19 7.33 -0.36
N ASP A 65 2.50 7.19 -1.50
CA ASP A 65 1.93 5.92 -1.94
C ASP A 65 2.76 5.32 -3.09
N VAL A 66 2.61 4.02 -3.33
CA VAL A 66 3.41 3.23 -4.27
C VAL A 66 2.57 2.25 -5.07
N ALA A 67 3.01 1.90 -6.28
CA ALA A 67 2.37 0.86 -7.09
C ALA A 67 2.48 -0.53 -6.41
N PRO A 68 1.38 -1.26 -6.14
CA PRO A 68 1.45 -2.52 -5.39
C PRO A 68 2.08 -3.67 -6.20
N LEU A 69 1.89 -3.65 -7.51
CA LEU A 69 2.38 -4.66 -8.47
C LEU A 69 3.13 -3.98 -9.61
N SER A 70 3.97 -4.76 -10.30
CA SER A 70 4.67 -4.30 -11.49
C SER A 70 3.69 -4.21 -12.65
N LEU A 71 3.71 -3.10 -13.37
CA LEU A 71 2.92 -2.84 -14.57
C LEU A 71 3.83 -2.94 -15.79
N GLY A 72 3.34 -3.51 -16.88
CA GLY A 72 4.13 -3.83 -18.05
C GLY A 72 3.28 -4.33 -19.20
N VAL A 73 3.94 -4.78 -20.26
CA VAL A 73 3.32 -5.30 -21.48
C VAL A 73 3.76 -6.74 -21.74
N ALA A 74 2.93 -7.52 -22.43
CA ALA A 74 3.35 -8.84 -22.90
C ALA A 74 4.29 -8.70 -24.12
N MET A 75 5.34 -9.51 -24.16
CA MET A 75 6.28 -9.62 -25.28
C MET A 75 6.19 -11.02 -25.91
N GLN A 76 6.85 -11.24 -27.05
CA GLN A 76 6.92 -12.55 -27.68
C GLN A 76 7.44 -13.60 -26.70
N GLY A 77 6.86 -14.81 -26.75
CA GLY A 77 7.19 -15.90 -25.84
C GLY A 77 6.51 -15.81 -24.48
N ASP A 78 5.42 -15.05 -24.36
CA ASP A 78 4.65 -14.86 -23.11
C ASP A 78 5.50 -14.26 -21.97
N VAL A 79 6.46 -13.41 -22.34
CA VAL A 79 7.36 -12.75 -21.39
C VAL A 79 6.77 -11.41 -20.97
N PHE A 80 6.63 -11.17 -19.67
CA PHE A 80 6.15 -9.90 -19.14
C PHE A 80 7.26 -8.83 -19.08
N GLY A 81 7.18 -7.85 -19.98
CA GLY A 81 8.06 -6.70 -20.04
C GLY A 81 7.61 -5.60 -19.07
N VAL A 82 8.18 -5.56 -17.86
CA VAL A 82 7.89 -4.51 -16.87
C VAL A 82 8.28 -3.12 -17.40
N VAL A 83 7.39 -2.15 -17.18
CA VAL A 83 7.57 -0.71 -17.47
C VAL A 83 7.56 0.13 -16.19
N VAL A 84 6.62 -0.12 -15.28
CA VAL A 84 6.57 0.49 -13.94
C VAL A 84 6.73 -0.62 -12.90
N PRO A 85 7.87 -0.73 -12.20
CA PRO A 85 8.08 -1.75 -11.18
C PRO A 85 7.12 -1.58 -9.98
N ARG A 86 6.80 -2.69 -9.29
CA ARG A 86 6.16 -2.62 -7.97
C ARG A 86 6.99 -1.76 -7.01
N ASN A 87 6.31 -1.16 -6.05
CA ASN A 87 6.88 -0.24 -5.07
C ASN A 87 7.41 1.09 -5.66
N THR A 88 7.03 1.44 -6.91
CA THR A 88 7.35 2.75 -7.49
C THR A 88 6.45 3.83 -6.87
N PRO A 89 6.98 4.96 -6.37
CA PRO A 89 6.17 6.06 -5.82
C PRO A 89 5.23 6.67 -6.85
N ILE A 90 4.02 7.06 -6.43
CA ILE A 90 3.07 7.80 -7.25
C ILE A 90 3.01 9.27 -6.83
N PRO A 91 2.81 10.21 -7.79
CA PRO A 91 2.64 10.01 -9.22
C PRO A 91 3.96 9.69 -9.96
N THR A 92 3.90 8.91 -11.04
CA THR A 92 5.06 8.56 -11.87
C THR A 92 4.70 8.46 -13.36
N ASN A 93 5.68 8.75 -14.24
CA ASN A 93 5.62 8.46 -15.67
C ASN A 93 6.91 7.71 -16.06
N LYS A 94 6.77 6.58 -16.76
CA LYS A 94 7.89 5.74 -17.24
C LYS A 94 7.64 5.37 -18.69
N SER A 95 8.72 5.30 -19.47
CA SER A 95 8.67 4.89 -20.87
C SER A 95 9.78 3.90 -21.15
N ARG A 96 9.48 2.90 -21.99
CA ARG A 96 10.42 1.89 -22.46
C ARG A 96 10.12 1.61 -23.93
N THR A 97 11.13 1.68 -24.78
CA THR A 97 11.01 1.40 -26.21
C THR A 97 11.13 -0.10 -26.46
N PHE A 98 10.32 -0.62 -27.36
CA PHE A 98 10.31 -2.01 -27.82
C PHE A 98 10.50 -2.06 -29.34
N THR A 99 10.87 -3.22 -29.87
CA THR A 99 11.00 -3.48 -31.31
C THR A 99 10.30 -4.78 -31.68
N THR A 100 10.00 -4.95 -32.96
CA THR A 100 9.47 -6.18 -33.53
C THR A 100 10.53 -7.28 -33.53
N VAL A 101 10.04 -8.52 -33.59
CA VAL A 101 10.84 -9.75 -33.50
C VAL A 101 10.94 -10.50 -34.82
N GLU A 102 10.09 -10.14 -35.79
CA GLU A 102 10.07 -10.68 -37.14
C GLU A 102 10.47 -9.59 -38.14
N ASP A 103 11.18 -9.99 -39.21
CA ASP A 103 11.60 -9.07 -40.27
C ASP A 103 10.38 -8.48 -41.02
N ASN A 104 10.35 -7.16 -41.17
CA ASN A 104 9.30 -6.39 -41.88
C ASN A 104 7.88 -6.47 -41.25
N GLN A 105 7.80 -6.60 -39.91
CA GLN A 105 6.55 -6.49 -39.14
C GLN A 105 6.07 -5.04 -38.95
#